data_AF-A0A1Q6XE48-F1
#
_entry.id   AF-A0A1Q6XE48-F1
#
_cell.length_a   1.000
_cell.length_b   1.000
_cell.length_c   1.000
_cell.angle_alpha   90.00
_cell.angle_beta   90.00
_cell.angle_gamma   90.00
#
_symmetry.space_group_name_H-M   'P 1'
#
loop_
_entity.id
_entity.type
_entity.pdbx_description
1 polymer ?
#
loop_
_entity_poly.entity_id
_entity_poly.type
_entity_poly.pdbx_seq_one_letter_code
_entity_poly.pdbx_strand_id
1 'polypeptide(L)'
;MHLYEVPLWFALVGLALYTVLGGADFGAGFWQLVAGRGKQADEVRDEAHHAMAPVWEANHVWLIFVLTVVWTAYPAAFGSIASTLSIPLFIAGVGIVMRGGAYALRAGTRTAGEQRRVDTVFALSSVLTPFALGTVIGAIASERVHLGNPGGSLVTSWLNPTSIAIGVLAVASGAYTSAVFLSGDAERHGHGDSALADRFRARALGAGLATGAIAIGALIVLHFDAERIFRRLTQGVGLPALVASVIAGIATLALVWRRRYEPARYLAALAVAATIAGWALAQNPVFLHGLTIREAAAGHDTLVAVVVAILVGALLLFPSLALLFQLTLGGELRDSGPSSVEAPVGSRRRGLVSVRLDARLSVAFLVAGIGFLTVANAGWAHAIGVACFFGFILSGFRAALPPGIVDAGLVDEEQL
;
A
#
# COMPACT_ATOMS: atom_id res chain seq x y z
N MET A 1 -1.88 18.36 -18.29
CA MET A 1 -1.09 18.09 -17.07
C MET A 1 0.26 18.75 -17.23
N HIS A 2 0.68 19.53 -16.25
CA HIS A 2 2.03 20.08 -16.22
C HIS A 2 2.99 19.07 -15.58
N LEU A 3 4.30 19.14 -15.91
CA LEU A 3 5.31 18.22 -15.37
C LEU A 3 5.33 18.20 -13.84
N TYR A 4 5.12 19.35 -13.20
CA TYR A 4 5.09 19.47 -11.73
C TYR A 4 3.89 18.77 -11.07
N GLU A 5 2.91 18.29 -11.82
CA GLU A 5 1.75 17.55 -11.29
C GLU A 5 1.95 16.04 -11.36
N VAL A 6 2.83 15.57 -12.26
CA VAL A 6 3.00 14.14 -12.57
C VAL A 6 3.51 13.35 -11.37
N PRO A 7 4.59 13.76 -10.66
CA PRO A 7 5.02 13.05 -9.45
C PRO A 7 3.95 13.02 -8.35
N LEU A 8 3.17 14.10 -8.20
CA LEU A 8 2.08 14.13 -7.23
C LEU A 8 1.00 13.10 -7.56
N TRP A 9 0.60 12.94 -8.82
CA TRP A 9 -0.35 11.90 -9.21
C TRP A 9 0.17 10.49 -8.90
N PHE A 10 1.45 10.22 -9.17
CA PHE A 10 2.07 8.95 -8.78
C PHE A 10 2.04 8.75 -7.26
N ALA A 11 2.43 9.77 -6.48
CA ALA A 11 2.36 9.72 -5.03
C ALA A 11 0.93 9.50 -4.52
N LEU A 12 -0.08 10.10 -5.15
CA LEU A 12 -1.49 9.89 -4.80
C LEU A 12 -1.97 8.48 -5.11
N VAL A 13 -1.52 7.88 -6.22
CA VAL A 13 -1.77 6.46 -6.53
C VAL A 13 -1.11 5.57 -5.48
N GLY A 14 0.16 5.83 -5.13
CA GLY A 14 0.84 5.13 -4.04
C GLY A 14 0.12 5.26 -2.71
N LEU A 15 -0.38 6.46 -2.38
CA LEU A 15 -1.14 6.71 -1.16
C LEU A 15 -2.48 5.98 -1.16
N ALA A 16 -3.19 5.94 -2.30
CA ALA A 16 -4.42 5.19 -2.44
C ALA A 16 -4.16 3.68 -2.28
N LEU A 17 -3.12 3.14 -2.92
CA LEU A 17 -2.71 1.74 -2.77
C LEU A 17 -2.32 1.41 -1.33
N TYR A 18 -1.58 2.29 -0.65
CA TYR A 18 -1.24 2.12 0.76
C TYR A 18 -2.49 2.16 1.66
N THR A 19 -3.42 3.09 1.40
CA THR A 19 -4.64 3.22 2.21
C THR A 19 -5.58 2.04 2.00
N VAL A 20 -5.62 1.45 0.80
CA VAL A 20 -6.43 0.26 0.50
C VAL A 20 -5.75 -1.01 1.05
N LEU A 21 -4.53 -1.31 0.59
CA LEU A 21 -3.84 -2.57 0.87
C LEU A 21 -3.25 -2.57 2.28
N GLY A 22 -2.54 -1.50 2.63
CA GLY A 22 -2.05 -1.27 4.00
C GLY A 22 -3.21 -1.08 4.98
N GLY A 23 -4.26 -0.36 4.59
CA GLY A 23 -5.46 -0.20 5.44
C GLY A 23 -6.14 -1.52 5.78
N ALA A 24 -6.27 -2.45 4.82
CA ALA A 24 -6.80 -3.79 5.08
C ALA A 24 -5.92 -4.59 6.06
N ASP A 25 -4.60 -4.43 5.96
CA ASP A 25 -3.62 -5.02 6.89
C ASP A 25 -3.73 -4.41 8.30
N PHE A 26 -3.75 -3.08 8.44
CA PHE A 26 -3.99 -2.42 9.72
C PHE A 26 -5.36 -2.78 10.32
N GLY A 27 -6.40 -2.88 9.49
CA GLY A 27 -7.74 -3.28 9.92
C GLY A 27 -7.79 -4.71 10.43
N ALA A 28 -6.92 -5.61 9.95
CA ALA A 28 -6.86 -6.97 10.44
C ALA A 28 -6.41 -7.00 11.91
N GLY A 29 -5.44 -6.14 12.28
CA GLY A 29 -5.04 -5.94 13.67
C GLY A 29 -6.14 -5.32 14.54
N PHE A 30 -6.96 -4.42 13.98
CA PHE A 30 -8.16 -3.94 14.69
C PHE A 30 -9.12 -5.10 15.03
N TRP A 31 -9.40 -5.98 14.08
CA TRP A 31 -10.29 -7.13 14.31
C TRP A 31 -9.72 -8.13 15.32
N GLN A 32 -8.40 -8.30 15.37
CA GLN A 32 -7.73 -9.10 16.41
C GLN A 32 -7.94 -8.53 17.82
N LEU A 33 -7.95 -7.20 17.95
CA LEU A 33 -8.19 -6.49 19.21
C LEU A 33 -9.62 -6.72 19.73
N VAL A 34 -10.60 -6.56 18.83
CA VAL A 34 -12.03 -6.60 19.19
C VAL A 34 -12.65 -8.00 19.09
N ALA A 35 -11.87 -9.03 18.72
CA ALA A 35 -12.34 -10.41 18.60
C ALA A 35 -12.88 -11.01 19.91
N GLY A 36 -12.48 -10.48 21.07
CA GLY A 36 -12.91 -10.98 22.38
C GLY A 36 -12.09 -12.18 22.87
N ARG A 37 -12.73 -13.15 23.52
CA ARG A 37 -12.08 -14.35 24.11
C ARG A 37 -12.79 -15.63 23.68
N GLY A 38 -12.06 -16.73 23.64
CA GLY A 38 -12.58 -18.08 23.31
C GLY A 38 -12.21 -18.53 21.90
N LYS A 39 -12.54 -19.79 21.57
CA LYS A 39 -12.11 -20.46 20.33
C LYS A 39 -12.46 -19.67 19.05
N GLN A 40 -13.66 -19.11 18.98
CA GLN A 40 -14.06 -18.27 17.85
C GLN A 40 -13.20 -17.02 17.72
N ALA A 41 -12.79 -16.40 18.84
CA ALA A 41 -11.91 -15.23 18.80
C ALA A 41 -10.53 -15.61 18.24
N ASP A 42 -10.03 -16.80 18.60
CA ASP A 42 -8.74 -17.31 18.15
C ASP A 42 -8.77 -17.62 16.64
N GLU A 43 -9.87 -18.20 16.11
CA GLU A 43 -10.06 -18.39 14.67
C GLU A 43 -10.02 -17.06 13.88
N VAL A 44 -10.65 -15.99 14.39
CA VAL A 44 -10.56 -14.67 13.75
C VAL A 44 -9.13 -14.15 13.77
N ARG A 45 -8.39 -14.37 14.87
CA ARG A 45 -7.00 -13.91 14.97
C ARG A 45 -6.09 -14.65 14.01
N ASP A 46 -6.26 -15.95 13.91
CA ASP A 46 -5.42 -16.79 13.07
C ASP A 46 -5.71 -16.57 11.59
N GLU A 47 -6.98 -16.41 11.19
CA GLU A 47 -7.33 -16.04 9.81
C GLU A 47 -6.76 -14.66 9.45
N ALA A 48 -6.95 -13.66 10.32
CA ALA A 48 -6.42 -12.31 10.12
C ALA A 48 -4.89 -12.29 10.00
N HIS A 49 -4.20 -13.14 10.77
CA HIS A 49 -2.75 -13.24 10.70
C HIS A 49 -2.27 -13.93 9.43
N HIS A 50 -2.85 -15.09 9.09
CA HIS A 50 -2.45 -15.85 7.89
C HIS A 50 -2.70 -15.08 6.60
N ALA A 51 -3.83 -14.39 6.50
CA ALA A 51 -4.17 -13.63 5.29
C ALA A 51 -3.21 -12.44 5.05
N MET A 52 -2.68 -11.83 6.12
CA MET A 52 -1.88 -10.60 6.03
C MET A 52 -0.36 -10.84 6.07
N ALA A 53 0.10 -11.96 6.63
CA ALA A 53 1.53 -12.25 6.79
C ALA A 53 2.36 -12.20 5.49
N PRO A 54 1.87 -12.60 4.29
CA PRO A 54 2.67 -12.51 3.07
C PRO A 54 2.76 -11.11 2.47
N VAL A 55 1.83 -10.21 2.81
CA VAL A 55 1.63 -8.95 2.08
C VAL A 55 1.99 -7.71 2.89
N TRP A 56 2.16 -7.83 4.22
CA TRP A 56 2.41 -6.66 5.09
C TRP A 56 3.71 -5.92 4.72
N GLU A 57 4.79 -6.64 4.39
CA GLU A 57 6.06 -6.03 3.96
C GLU A 57 5.91 -5.27 2.65
N ALA A 58 5.22 -5.89 1.68
CA ALA A 58 4.94 -5.29 0.37
C ALA A 58 4.10 -4.01 0.49
N ASN A 59 3.16 -3.97 1.46
CA ASN A 59 2.32 -2.79 1.67
C ASN A 59 3.12 -1.55 2.06
N HIS A 60 4.18 -1.69 2.86
CA HIS A 60 4.99 -0.54 3.31
C HIS A 60 5.80 0.10 2.18
N VAL A 61 6.07 -0.62 1.09
CA VAL A 61 6.74 -0.08 -0.10
C VAL A 61 5.98 1.14 -0.64
N TRP A 62 4.64 1.09 -0.63
CA TRP A 62 3.81 2.21 -1.08
C TRP A 62 4.01 3.47 -0.23
N LEU A 63 4.08 3.34 1.10
CA LEU A 63 4.31 4.50 1.97
C LEU A 63 5.70 5.10 1.74
N ILE A 64 6.75 4.26 1.68
CA ILE A 64 8.11 4.73 1.42
C ILE A 64 8.21 5.39 0.04
N PHE A 65 7.53 4.83 -0.95
CA PHE A 65 7.41 5.43 -2.28
C PHE A 65 6.80 6.83 -2.21
N VAL A 66 5.66 7.00 -1.54
CA VAL A 66 5.01 8.32 -1.37
C VAL A 66 5.95 9.31 -0.70
N LEU A 67 6.58 8.92 0.41
CA LEU A 67 7.49 9.79 1.14
C LEU A 67 8.69 10.19 0.29
N THR A 68 9.28 9.25 -0.45
CA THR A 68 10.44 9.51 -1.32
C THR A 68 10.06 10.44 -2.46
N VAL A 69 8.95 10.18 -3.15
CA VAL A 69 8.48 11.04 -4.26
C VAL A 69 8.17 12.45 -3.75
N VAL A 70 7.47 12.59 -2.63
CA VAL A 70 7.13 13.92 -2.08
C VAL A 70 8.39 14.65 -1.60
N TRP A 71 9.34 13.95 -0.97
CA TRP A 71 10.61 14.53 -0.54
C TRP A 71 11.45 15.05 -1.72
N THR A 72 11.57 14.26 -2.79
CA THR A 72 12.41 14.63 -3.94
C THR A 72 11.72 15.64 -4.86
N ALA A 73 10.42 15.49 -5.13
CA ALA A 73 9.70 16.34 -6.07
C ALA A 73 9.15 17.63 -5.43
N TYR A 74 8.86 17.64 -4.12
CA TYR A 74 8.28 18.78 -3.40
C TYR A 74 9.00 19.05 -2.06
N PRO A 75 10.32 19.33 -2.08
CA PRO A 75 11.15 19.35 -0.87
C PRO A 75 10.72 20.41 0.16
N ALA A 76 10.25 21.58 -0.29
CA ALA A 76 9.76 22.62 0.60
C ALA A 76 8.51 22.18 1.38
N ALA A 77 7.56 21.54 0.69
CA ALA A 77 6.37 21.00 1.31
C ALA A 77 6.71 19.85 2.27
N PHE A 78 7.59 18.93 1.84
CA PHE A 78 8.04 17.83 2.69
C PHE A 78 8.72 18.32 3.97
N GLY A 79 9.61 19.31 3.87
CA GLY A 79 10.30 19.87 5.03
C GLY A 79 9.35 20.49 6.05
N SER A 80 8.35 21.25 5.61
CA SER A 80 7.32 21.82 6.48
C SER A 80 6.42 20.75 7.11
N ILE A 81 6.00 19.74 6.34
CA ILE A 81 5.21 18.60 6.85
C ILE A 81 6.00 17.83 7.90
N ALA A 82 7.23 17.40 7.57
CA ALA A 82 8.05 16.57 8.43
C ALA A 82 8.44 17.28 9.74
N SER A 83 8.73 18.59 9.67
CA SER A 83 9.07 19.37 10.88
C SER A 83 7.86 19.62 11.77
N THR A 84 6.74 20.07 11.21
CA THR A 84 5.53 20.44 11.97
C THR A 84 4.81 19.20 12.50
N LEU A 85 4.81 18.10 11.75
CA LEU A 85 4.08 16.88 12.06
C LEU A 85 5.01 15.74 12.48
N SER A 86 6.18 16.07 13.02
CA SER A 86 7.15 15.07 13.48
C SER A 86 6.58 14.14 14.56
N ILE A 87 5.73 14.64 15.48
CA ILE A 87 5.11 13.81 16.53
C ILE A 87 4.22 12.71 15.93
N PRO A 88 3.16 12.99 15.14
CA PRO A 88 2.33 11.94 14.58
C PRO A 88 3.11 11.05 13.59
N LEU A 89 4.06 11.59 12.83
CA LEU A 89 4.93 10.77 11.96
C LEU A 89 5.82 9.81 12.77
N PHE A 90 6.35 10.25 13.91
CA PHE A 90 7.12 9.41 14.82
C PHE A 90 6.24 8.32 15.45
N ILE A 91 5.02 8.67 15.87
CA ILE A 91 4.03 7.71 16.37
C ILE A 91 3.74 6.64 15.31
N ALA A 92 3.52 7.05 14.05
CA ALA A 92 3.31 6.12 12.95
C ALA A 92 4.54 5.22 12.71
N GLY A 93 5.75 5.79 12.71
CA GLY A 93 7.00 5.05 12.54
C GLY A 93 7.22 4.01 13.65
N VAL A 94 7.03 4.38 14.91
CA VAL A 94 7.10 3.45 16.05
C VAL A 94 6.03 2.36 15.91
N GLY A 95 4.80 2.72 15.51
CA GLY A 95 3.74 1.76 15.26
C GLY A 95 4.13 0.73 14.20
N ILE A 96 4.69 1.16 13.07
CA ILE A 96 5.18 0.27 12.00
C ILE A 96 6.26 -0.69 12.52
N VAL A 97 7.26 -0.17 13.26
CA VAL A 97 8.33 -1.00 13.84
C VAL A 97 7.78 -2.03 14.82
N MET A 98 6.83 -1.62 15.68
CA MET A 98 6.20 -2.51 16.64
C MET A 98 5.37 -3.60 15.95
N ARG A 99 4.70 -3.29 14.82
CA ARG A 99 3.99 -4.30 14.02
C ARG A 99 4.95 -5.32 13.42
N GLY A 100 6.03 -4.87 12.77
CA GLY A 100 7.03 -5.76 12.19
C GLY A 100 7.70 -6.65 13.25
N GLY A 101 8.03 -6.07 14.40
CA GLY A 101 8.52 -6.81 15.56
C GLY A 101 7.51 -7.84 16.07
N ALA A 102 6.22 -7.48 16.15
CA ALA A 102 5.19 -8.40 16.59
C ALA A 102 4.99 -9.57 15.62
N TYR A 103 5.06 -9.36 14.30
CA TYR A 103 5.04 -10.45 13.31
C TYR A 103 6.19 -11.43 13.52
N ALA A 104 7.42 -10.91 13.65
CA ALA A 104 8.62 -11.74 13.85
C ALA A 104 8.59 -12.50 15.19
N LEU A 105 8.12 -11.86 16.26
CA LEU A 105 8.09 -12.46 17.59
C LEU A 105 6.95 -13.46 17.78
N ARG A 106 5.84 -13.33 17.05
CA ARG A 106 4.66 -14.21 17.22
C ARG A 106 5.02 -15.69 17.01
N ALA A 107 5.83 -16.00 15.98
CA ALA A 107 6.30 -17.35 15.69
C ALA A 107 7.19 -17.95 16.80
N GLY A 108 7.83 -17.12 17.61
CA GLY A 108 8.68 -17.52 18.73
C GLY A 108 7.98 -17.62 20.09
N THR A 109 6.69 -17.30 20.17
CA THR A 109 5.94 -17.33 21.44
C THR A 109 5.72 -18.77 21.92
N ARG A 110 5.96 -19.01 23.22
CA ARG A 110 5.86 -20.37 23.82
C ARG A 110 4.70 -20.50 24.79
N THR A 111 4.23 -19.38 25.32
CA THR A 111 3.11 -19.34 26.26
C THR A 111 1.96 -18.49 25.74
N ALA A 112 0.73 -18.84 26.13
CA ALA A 112 -0.45 -18.04 25.82
C ALA A 112 -0.37 -16.60 26.36
N GLY A 113 0.42 -16.36 27.42
CA GLY A 113 0.66 -15.03 27.98
C GLY A 113 1.54 -14.17 27.08
N GLU A 114 2.62 -14.74 26.53
CA GLU A 114 3.50 -14.06 25.57
C GLU A 114 2.76 -13.73 24.27
N GLN A 115 2.02 -14.71 23.73
CA GLN A 115 1.23 -14.52 22.52
C GLN A 115 0.22 -13.37 22.69
N ARG A 116 -0.49 -13.31 23.83
CA ARG A 116 -1.39 -12.19 24.13
C ARG A 116 -0.71 -10.83 24.19
N ARG A 117 0.51 -10.74 24.73
CA ARG A 117 1.27 -9.48 24.78
C ARG A 117 1.67 -9.04 23.37
N VAL A 118 2.18 -9.97 22.55
CA VAL A 118 2.54 -9.72 21.16
C VAL A 118 1.31 -9.29 20.35
N ASP A 119 0.20 -10.02 20.47
CA ASP A 119 -1.06 -9.69 19.80
C ASP A 119 -1.61 -8.32 20.26
N THR A 120 -1.42 -7.94 21.53
CA THR A 120 -1.83 -6.62 22.04
C THR A 120 -0.99 -5.49 21.44
N VAL A 121 0.34 -5.67 21.39
CA VAL A 121 1.24 -4.69 20.75
C VAL A 121 0.91 -4.56 19.27
N PHE A 122 0.68 -5.68 18.59
CA PHE A 122 0.25 -5.70 17.20
C PHE A 122 -1.06 -4.94 16.99
N ALA A 123 -2.07 -5.24 17.81
CA ALA A 123 -3.37 -4.59 17.72
C ALA A 123 -3.30 -3.07 17.97
N LEU A 124 -2.61 -2.64 19.04
CA LEU A 124 -2.51 -1.23 19.39
C LEU A 124 -1.79 -0.43 18.31
N SER A 125 -0.66 -0.94 17.84
CA SER A 125 0.10 -0.32 16.74
C SER A 125 -0.71 -0.31 15.43
N SER A 126 -1.58 -1.28 15.22
CA SER A 126 -2.46 -1.35 14.04
C SER A 126 -3.57 -0.30 14.03
N VAL A 127 -3.93 0.25 15.18
CA VAL A 127 -4.87 1.38 15.28
C VAL A 127 -4.12 2.71 15.29
N LEU A 128 -3.04 2.79 16.05
CA LEU A 128 -2.30 4.03 16.28
C LEU A 128 -1.62 4.55 15.00
N THR A 129 -1.09 3.65 14.17
CA THR A 129 -0.41 4.00 12.92
C THR A 129 -1.33 4.69 11.90
N PRO A 130 -2.45 4.08 11.45
CA PRO A 130 -3.36 4.73 10.50
C PRO A 130 -4.02 5.97 11.11
N PHE A 131 -4.29 5.99 12.43
CA PHE A 131 -4.78 7.19 13.10
C PHE A 131 -3.78 8.35 12.96
N ALA A 132 -2.50 8.11 13.27
CA ALA A 132 -1.46 9.14 13.20
C ALA A 132 -1.17 9.60 11.76
N LEU A 133 -1.21 8.70 10.78
CA LEU A 133 -1.09 9.08 9.36
C LEU A 133 -2.32 9.85 8.88
N GLY A 134 -3.53 9.50 9.35
CA GLY A 134 -4.75 10.25 9.05
C GLY A 134 -4.76 11.65 9.67
N THR A 135 -4.23 11.82 10.89
CA THR A 135 -4.12 13.16 11.50
C THR A 135 -3.15 14.06 10.75
N VAL A 136 -2.09 13.50 10.13
CA VAL A 136 -1.19 14.21 9.21
C VAL A 136 -1.94 14.72 7.99
N ILE A 137 -2.73 13.86 7.33
CA ILE A 137 -3.55 14.26 6.18
C ILE A 137 -4.55 15.36 6.59
N GLY A 138 -5.20 15.19 7.74
CA GLY A 138 -6.14 16.20 8.21
C GLY A 138 -5.50 17.53 8.62
N ALA A 139 -4.24 17.52 9.07
CA ALA A 139 -3.49 18.75 9.36
C ALA A 139 -3.15 19.52 8.08
N ILE A 140 -2.86 18.78 7.00
CA ILE A 140 -2.66 19.34 5.66
C ILE A 140 -3.99 19.89 5.11
N ALA A 141 -5.09 19.15 5.29
CA ALA A 141 -6.42 19.54 4.83
C ALA A 141 -6.97 20.78 5.57
N SER A 142 -6.70 20.92 6.86
CA SER A 142 -7.07 22.10 7.66
C SER A 142 -6.05 23.24 7.63
N GLU A 143 -5.03 23.14 6.75
CA GLU A 143 -4.02 24.18 6.53
C GLU A 143 -3.21 24.56 7.78
N ARG A 144 -3.05 23.62 8.72
CA ARG A 144 -2.32 23.82 9.99
C ARG A 144 -0.79 23.66 9.86
N VAL A 145 -0.32 23.39 8.65
CA VAL A 145 1.10 23.27 8.29
C VAL A 145 1.46 24.48 7.44
N HIS A 146 2.22 25.42 8.00
CA HIS A 146 2.69 26.60 7.28
C HIS A 146 4.09 26.35 6.72
N LEU A 147 4.46 27.17 5.74
CA LEU A 147 5.80 27.22 5.19
C LEU A 147 6.83 27.63 6.27
N GLY A 148 8.00 26.98 6.27
CA GLY A 148 9.10 27.23 7.21
C GLY A 148 9.31 26.12 8.24
N ASN A 149 10.37 26.24 9.05
CA ASN A 149 10.76 25.26 10.06
C ASN A 149 11.02 25.91 11.44
N PRO A 150 10.17 25.66 12.46
CA PRO A 150 8.85 25.04 12.38
C PRO A 150 7.81 26.05 11.90
N GLY A 151 7.12 25.76 10.80
CA GLY A 151 5.98 26.53 10.30
C GLY A 151 4.67 26.22 11.04
N GLY A 152 4.70 25.77 12.29
CA GLY A 152 3.50 25.34 13.01
C GLY A 152 3.80 24.76 14.39
N SER A 153 2.73 24.32 15.08
CA SER A 153 2.84 23.73 16.42
C SER A 153 2.93 22.22 16.33
N LEU A 154 3.98 21.65 16.94
CA LEU A 154 4.21 20.21 17.00
C LEU A 154 3.03 19.41 17.57
N VAL A 155 2.22 20.03 18.44
CA VAL A 155 1.13 19.38 19.16
C VAL A 155 -0.22 19.74 18.56
N THR A 156 -0.50 21.03 18.38
CA THR A 156 -1.85 21.48 17.98
C THR A 156 -2.09 21.37 16.48
N SER A 157 -1.04 21.27 15.65
CA SER A 157 -1.22 21.13 14.21
C SER A 157 -1.86 19.80 13.81
N TRP A 158 -1.79 18.74 14.63
CA TRP A 158 -2.40 17.43 14.35
C TRP A 158 -3.50 17.03 15.34
N LEU A 159 -3.71 17.80 16.42
CA LEU A 159 -4.78 17.61 17.41
C LEU A 159 -5.92 18.63 17.23
N ASN A 160 -6.31 18.87 15.98
CA ASN A 160 -7.48 19.68 15.63
C ASN A 160 -8.66 18.80 15.23
N PRO A 161 -9.90 19.34 15.20
CA PRO A 161 -11.09 18.55 14.86
C PRO A 161 -10.96 17.82 13.53
N THR A 162 -10.49 18.49 12.47
CA THR A 162 -10.32 17.87 11.14
C THR A 162 -9.31 16.72 11.16
N SER A 163 -8.15 16.91 11.79
CA SER A 163 -7.13 15.86 11.95
C SER A 163 -7.66 14.66 12.71
N ILE A 164 -8.36 14.86 13.82
CA ILE A 164 -8.92 13.76 14.61
C ILE A 164 -9.98 13.03 13.80
N ALA A 165 -10.88 13.75 13.12
CA ALA A 165 -11.92 13.15 12.30
C ALA A 165 -11.34 12.29 11.15
N ILE A 166 -10.32 12.79 10.46
CA ILE A 166 -9.65 12.04 9.37
C ILE A 166 -8.83 10.87 9.93
N GLY A 167 -8.17 11.03 11.08
CA GLY A 167 -7.49 9.93 11.79
C GLY A 167 -8.45 8.80 12.14
N VAL A 168 -9.62 9.12 12.70
CA VAL A 168 -10.67 8.13 13.01
C VAL A 168 -11.22 7.49 11.73
N LEU A 169 -11.44 8.28 10.67
CA LEU A 169 -11.89 7.78 9.38
C LEU A 169 -10.87 6.82 8.75
N ALA A 170 -9.57 7.07 8.89
CA ALA A 170 -8.51 6.18 8.39
C ALA A 170 -8.56 4.81 9.10
N VAL A 171 -8.71 4.79 10.43
CA VAL A 171 -8.87 3.54 11.20
C VAL A 171 -10.15 2.81 10.77
N ALA A 172 -11.28 3.51 10.67
CA ALA A 172 -12.56 2.94 10.29
C ALA A 172 -12.52 2.35 8.87
N SER A 173 -11.93 3.06 7.92
CA SER A 173 -11.74 2.61 6.53
C SER A 173 -10.87 1.37 6.45
N GLY A 174 -9.81 1.29 7.27
CA GLY A 174 -8.98 0.09 7.40
C GLY A 174 -9.77 -1.10 7.96
N ALA A 175 -10.52 -0.90 9.05
CA ALA A 175 -11.36 -1.95 9.63
C ALA A 175 -12.43 -2.44 8.63
N TYR A 176 -13.06 -1.54 7.88
CA TYR A 176 -14.03 -1.85 6.84
C TYR A 176 -13.41 -2.66 5.69
N THR A 177 -12.33 -2.16 5.08
CA THR A 177 -11.65 -2.86 3.97
C THR A 177 -11.14 -4.23 4.42
N SER A 178 -10.53 -4.31 5.60
CA SER A 178 -10.08 -5.58 6.18
C SER A 178 -11.21 -6.59 6.33
N ALA A 179 -12.37 -6.19 6.88
CA ALA A 179 -13.49 -7.10 7.06
C ALA A 179 -14.05 -7.61 5.72
N VAL A 180 -14.10 -6.76 4.69
CA VAL A 180 -14.51 -7.16 3.34
C VAL A 180 -13.51 -8.16 2.75
N PHE A 181 -12.22 -7.90 2.87
CA PHE A 181 -11.18 -8.80 2.36
C PHE A 181 -11.21 -10.14 3.11
N LEU A 182 -11.18 -10.13 4.44
CA LEU A 182 -11.22 -11.34 5.27
C LEU A 182 -12.50 -12.16 5.05
N SER A 183 -13.64 -11.54 4.73
CA SER A 183 -14.87 -12.29 4.40
C SER A 183 -14.72 -13.19 3.17
N GLY A 184 -14.03 -12.70 2.13
CA GLY A 184 -13.73 -13.51 0.93
C GLY A 184 -12.56 -14.47 1.12
N ASP A 185 -11.67 -14.24 2.10
CA ASP A 185 -10.57 -15.17 2.40
C ASP A 185 -11.13 -16.36 3.18
N ALA A 186 -11.93 -16.08 4.21
CA ALA A 186 -12.63 -17.09 4.98
C ALA A 186 -13.55 -17.97 4.12
N GLU A 187 -14.24 -17.42 3.12
CA GLU A 187 -15.04 -18.23 2.18
C GLU A 187 -14.17 -19.16 1.33
N ARG A 188 -13.01 -18.69 0.86
CA ARG A 188 -12.09 -19.48 0.05
C ARG A 188 -11.37 -20.56 0.86
N HIS A 189 -10.99 -20.27 2.10
CA HIS A 189 -10.27 -21.21 2.97
C HIS A 189 -11.18 -22.19 3.71
N GLY A 190 -12.46 -21.85 3.88
CA GLY A 190 -13.37 -22.55 4.80
C GLY A 190 -13.80 -23.97 4.43
N HIS A 191 -13.50 -24.49 3.22
CA HIS A 191 -13.87 -25.86 2.78
C HIS A 191 -15.32 -26.27 3.13
N GLY A 192 -16.27 -25.32 3.17
CA GLY A 192 -17.68 -25.56 3.52
C GLY A 192 -18.14 -25.10 4.91
N ASP A 193 -17.26 -24.64 5.80
CA ASP A 193 -17.67 -24.00 7.07
C ASP A 193 -17.96 -22.50 6.88
N SER A 194 -19.24 -22.18 6.66
CA SER A 194 -19.69 -20.80 6.44
C SER A 194 -19.69 -19.91 7.69
N ALA A 195 -19.45 -20.46 8.89
CA ALA A 195 -19.62 -19.71 10.14
C ALA A 195 -18.59 -18.58 10.29
N LEU A 196 -17.32 -18.81 9.90
CA LEU A 196 -16.27 -17.79 9.95
C LEU A 196 -16.52 -16.68 8.92
N ALA A 197 -16.90 -17.05 7.69
CA ALA A 197 -17.25 -16.09 6.65
C ALA A 197 -18.46 -15.23 7.05
N ASP A 198 -19.49 -15.80 7.69
CA ASP A 198 -20.65 -15.06 8.18
C ASP A 198 -20.30 -14.08 9.30
N ARG A 199 -19.37 -14.44 10.17
CA ARG A 199 -18.83 -13.56 11.21
C ARG A 199 -18.06 -12.38 10.63
N PHE A 200 -17.27 -12.58 9.57
CA PHE A 200 -16.59 -11.48 8.89
C PHE A 200 -17.55 -10.64 8.04
N ARG A 201 -18.59 -11.27 7.45
CA ARG A 201 -19.66 -10.56 6.76
C ARG A 201 -20.40 -9.60 7.70
N ALA A 202 -20.78 -10.05 8.90
CA ALA A 202 -21.41 -9.19 9.91
C ALA A 202 -20.51 -8.01 10.30
N ARG A 203 -19.20 -8.26 10.47
CA ARG A 203 -18.19 -7.23 10.73
C ARG A 203 -18.04 -6.25 9.57
N ALA A 204 -18.06 -6.73 8.33
CA ALA A 204 -17.94 -5.90 7.12
C ALA A 204 -19.15 -4.98 6.97
N LEU A 205 -20.36 -5.49 7.18
CA LEU A 205 -21.59 -4.69 7.16
C LEU A 205 -21.60 -3.65 8.29
N GLY A 206 -21.29 -4.06 9.52
CA GLY A 206 -21.23 -3.17 10.67
C GLY A 206 -20.16 -2.08 10.52
N ALA A 207 -18.95 -2.46 10.10
CA ALA A 207 -17.85 -1.53 9.89
C ALA A 207 -18.09 -0.60 8.70
N GLY A 208 -18.72 -1.07 7.62
CA GLY A 208 -19.06 -0.19 6.50
C GLY A 208 -20.13 0.84 6.86
N LEU A 209 -21.16 0.45 7.63
CA LEU A 209 -22.14 1.40 8.17
C LEU A 209 -21.50 2.39 9.14
N ALA A 210 -20.65 1.92 10.06
CA ALA A 210 -19.92 2.77 11.00
C ALA A 210 -18.98 3.73 10.26
N THR A 211 -18.26 3.26 9.24
CA THR A 211 -17.37 4.09 8.41
C THR A 211 -18.16 5.14 7.65
N GLY A 212 -19.33 4.80 7.10
CA GLY A 212 -20.24 5.76 6.48
C GLY A 212 -20.71 6.84 7.45
N ALA A 213 -21.13 6.46 8.67
CA ALA A 213 -21.52 7.41 9.70
C ALA A 213 -20.35 8.31 10.15
N ILE A 214 -19.15 7.75 10.32
CA ILE A 214 -17.93 8.50 10.62
C ILE A 214 -17.56 9.45 9.48
N ALA A 215 -17.70 9.04 8.22
CA ALA A 215 -17.44 9.88 7.05
C ALA A 215 -18.42 11.07 6.99
N ILE A 216 -19.71 10.84 7.29
CA ILE A 216 -20.70 11.93 7.42
C ILE A 216 -20.31 12.87 8.56
N GLY A 217 -19.92 12.33 9.72
CA GLY A 217 -19.42 13.12 10.85
C GLY A 217 -18.17 13.94 10.47
N ALA A 218 -17.24 13.36 9.73
CA ALA A 218 -16.05 14.03 9.24
C ALA A 218 -16.40 15.16 8.24
N LEU A 219 -17.41 14.99 7.38
CA LEU A 219 -17.90 16.06 6.51
C LEU A 219 -18.48 17.23 7.32
N ILE A 220 -19.20 16.95 8.41
CA ILE A 220 -19.70 17.99 9.32
C ILE A 220 -18.53 18.73 9.98
N VAL A 221 -17.51 18.01 10.44
CA VAL A 221 -16.30 18.62 11.01
C VAL A 221 -15.58 19.49 9.98
N LEU A 222 -15.41 19.00 8.75
CA LEU A 222 -14.82 19.76 7.65
C LEU A 222 -15.62 21.03 7.33
N HIS A 223 -16.95 21.00 7.44
CA HIS A 223 -17.78 22.19 7.22
C HIS A 223 -17.42 23.34 8.19
N PHE A 224 -17.13 23.01 9.45
CA PHE A 224 -16.83 24.01 10.49
C PHE A 224 -15.33 24.37 10.60
N ASP A 225 -14.42 23.41 10.44
CA ASP A 225 -12.98 23.60 10.71
C ASP A 225 -12.13 23.73 9.43
N ALA A 226 -12.63 23.27 8.26
CA ALA A 226 -11.91 23.30 6.99
C ALA A 226 -12.83 23.60 5.80
N GLU A 227 -13.58 24.72 5.89
CA GLU A 227 -14.68 25.07 4.97
C GLU A 227 -14.26 25.07 3.48
N ARG A 228 -12.99 25.43 3.18
CA ARG A 228 -12.46 25.37 1.80
C ARG A 228 -12.51 23.96 1.23
N ILE A 229 -12.00 22.98 1.97
CA ILE A 229 -11.98 21.57 1.54
C ILE A 229 -13.40 21.04 1.47
N PHE A 230 -14.23 21.36 2.46
CA PHE A 230 -15.64 20.99 2.44
C PHE A 230 -16.37 21.47 1.17
N ARG A 231 -16.26 22.76 0.83
CA ARG A 231 -16.89 23.32 -0.39
C ARG A 231 -16.34 22.68 -1.65
N ARG A 232 -15.02 22.49 -1.76
CA ARG A 232 -14.43 21.88 -2.95
C ARG A 232 -14.75 20.39 -3.11
N LEU A 233 -14.99 19.69 -2.01
CA LEU A 233 -15.40 18.29 -1.99
C LEU A 233 -16.89 18.12 -2.30
N THR A 234 -17.76 19.01 -1.83
CA THR A 234 -19.23 18.88 -1.96
C THR A 234 -19.84 19.65 -3.13
N GLN A 235 -19.20 20.72 -3.58
CA GLN A 235 -19.70 21.59 -4.65
C GLN A 235 -18.67 21.81 -5.76
N GLY A 236 -17.44 21.38 -5.56
CA GLY A 236 -16.33 21.59 -6.50
C GLY A 236 -15.89 20.31 -7.21
N VAL A 237 -14.63 20.34 -7.65
CA VAL A 237 -13.98 19.26 -8.42
C VAL A 237 -13.88 17.92 -7.67
N GLY A 238 -14.02 17.92 -6.35
CA GLY A 238 -14.00 16.69 -5.54
C GLY A 238 -15.34 15.94 -5.53
N LEU A 239 -16.44 16.57 -5.97
CA LEU A 239 -17.79 15.98 -5.89
C LEU A 239 -17.93 14.65 -6.65
N PRO A 240 -17.43 14.50 -7.89
CA PRO A 240 -17.53 13.22 -8.59
C PRO A 240 -16.85 12.07 -7.84
N ALA A 241 -15.69 12.33 -7.22
CA ALA A 241 -14.96 11.34 -6.44
C ALA A 241 -15.68 11.02 -5.12
N LEU A 242 -16.27 12.01 -4.45
CA LEU A 242 -17.12 11.79 -3.28
C LEU A 242 -18.33 10.92 -3.62
N VAL A 243 -19.04 11.23 -4.71
CA VAL A 243 -20.19 10.45 -5.18
C VAL A 243 -19.78 9.03 -5.56
N ALA A 244 -18.67 8.87 -6.27
CA ALA A 244 -18.12 7.56 -6.60
C ALA A 244 -17.80 6.74 -5.34
N SER A 245 -17.22 7.37 -4.31
CA SER A 245 -16.94 6.72 -3.03
C SER A 245 -18.22 6.23 -2.34
N VAL A 246 -19.25 7.07 -2.26
CA VAL A 246 -20.55 6.72 -1.66
C VAL A 246 -21.22 5.58 -2.42
N ILE A 247 -21.29 5.67 -3.75
CA ILE A 247 -21.89 4.63 -4.58
C ILE A 247 -21.13 3.31 -4.44
N ALA A 248 -19.80 3.33 -4.52
CA ALA A 248 -18.97 2.14 -4.37
C ALA A 248 -19.10 1.52 -2.97
N GLY A 249 -19.17 2.34 -1.92
CA GLY A 249 -19.40 1.88 -0.54
C GLY A 249 -20.75 1.20 -0.36
N ILE A 250 -21.84 1.82 -0.85
CA ILE A 250 -23.19 1.23 -0.80
C ILE A 250 -23.26 -0.06 -1.62
N ALA A 251 -22.71 -0.05 -2.84
CA ALA A 251 -22.67 -1.22 -3.71
C ALA A 251 -21.86 -2.37 -3.06
N THR A 252 -20.76 -2.05 -2.37
CA THR A 252 -20.01 -3.03 -1.59
C THR A 252 -20.86 -3.65 -0.49
N LEU A 253 -21.57 -2.85 0.30
CA LEU A 253 -22.46 -3.35 1.34
C LEU A 253 -23.55 -4.26 0.78
N ALA A 254 -24.13 -3.90 -0.37
CA ALA A 254 -25.11 -4.73 -1.07
C ALA A 254 -24.52 -6.06 -1.57
N LEU A 255 -23.29 -6.06 -2.09
CA LEU A 255 -22.60 -7.28 -2.54
C LEU A 255 -22.21 -8.19 -1.37
N VAL A 256 -21.68 -7.63 -0.28
CA VAL A 256 -21.40 -8.35 0.97
C VAL A 256 -22.69 -8.94 1.55
N TRP A 257 -23.79 -8.19 1.51
CA TRP A 257 -25.10 -8.68 1.93
C TRP A 257 -25.54 -9.91 1.10
N ARG A 258 -25.32 -9.86 -0.22
CA ARG A 258 -25.58 -10.94 -1.19
C ARG A 258 -24.52 -12.03 -1.25
N ARG A 259 -23.53 -12.04 -0.34
CA ARG A 259 -22.42 -13.01 -0.29
C ARG A 259 -21.59 -13.06 -1.59
N ARG A 260 -21.41 -11.92 -2.26
CA ARG A 260 -20.55 -11.78 -3.45
C ARG A 260 -19.26 -11.06 -3.06
N TYR A 261 -18.35 -11.76 -2.38
CA TYR A 261 -17.21 -11.11 -1.72
C TYR A 261 -16.09 -10.66 -2.67
N GLU A 262 -15.86 -11.37 -3.77
CA GLU A 262 -14.83 -10.99 -4.74
C GLU A 262 -15.08 -9.60 -5.37
N PRO A 263 -16.24 -9.34 -5.99
CA PRO A 263 -16.52 -8.01 -6.54
C PRO A 263 -16.67 -6.95 -5.44
N ALA A 264 -17.07 -7.35 -4.23
CA ALA A 264 -17.13 -6.44 -3.08
C ALA A 264 -15.75 -5.88 -2.70
N ARG A 265 -14.66 -6.63 -2.89
CA ARG A 265 -13.29 -6.15 -2.60
C ARG A 265 -12.87 -5.03 -3.53
N TYR A 266 -13.15 -5.17 -4.82
CA TYR A 266 -12.82 -4.12 -5.79
C TYR A 266 -13.61 -2.85 -5.54
N LEU A 267 -14.90 -2.96 -5.19
CA LEU A 267 -15.70 -1.79 -4.85
C LEU A 267 -15.30 -1.17 -3.50
N ALA A 268 -14.90 -1.97 -2.50
CA ALA A 268 -14.33 -1.45 -1.25
C ALA A 268 -13.05 -0.65 -1.51
N ALA A 269 -12.14 -1.21 -2.32
CA ALA A 269 -10.92 -0.55 -2.73
C ALA A 269 -11.20 0.74 -3.49
N LEU A 270 -12.16 0.72 -4.42
CA LEU A 270 -12.60 1.89 -5.17
C LEU A 270 -13.17 2.97 -4.24
N ALA A 271 -13.98 2.61 -3.25
CA ALA A 271 -14.55 3.56 -2.30
C ALA A 271 -13.46 4.32 -1.52
N VAL A 272 -12.47 3.59 -0.99
CA VAL A 272 -11.35 4.18 -0.27
C VAL A 272 -10.45 5.00 -1.19
N ALA A 273 -10.11 4.48 -2.37
CA ALA A 273 -9.29 5.20 -3.35
C ALA A 273 -9.98 6.49 -3.84
N ALA A 274 -11.29 6.44 -4.07
CA ALA A 274 -12.08 7.62 -4.46
C ALA A 274 -12.14 8.67 -3.34
N THR A 275 -12.09 8.25 -2.07
CA THR A 275 -11.98 9.18 -0.93
C THR A 275 -10.64 9.93 -0.94
N ILE A 276 -9.53 9.23 -1.19
CA ILE A 276 -8.21 9.85 -1.35
C ILE A 276 -8.18 10.78 -2.58
N ALA A 277 -8.75 10.35 -3.70
CA ALA A 277 -8.85 11.16 -4.91
C ALA A 277 -9.71 12.42 -4.69
N GLY A 278 -10.84 12.30 -3.97
CA GLY A 278 -11.70 13.43 -3.63
C GLY A 278 -10.99 14.48 -2.79
N TRP A 279 -10.24 14.04 -1.77
CA TRP A 279 -9.38 14.94 -0.99
C TRP A 279 -8.31 15.61 -1.86
N ALA A 280 -7.58 14.85 -2.67
CA ALA A 280 -6.52 15.39 -3.51
C ALA A 280 -7.02 16.43 -4.52
N LEU A 281 -8.17 16.16 -5.15
CA LEU A 281 -8.84 17.11 -6.05
C LEU A 281 -9.32 18.36 -5.31
N ALA A 282 -9.86 18.21 -4.09
CA ALA A 282 -10.29 19.34 -3.28
C ALA A 282 -9.11 20.20 -2.79
N GLN A 283 -7.95 19.59 -2.55
CA GLN A 283 -6.72 20.27 -2.10
C GLN A 283 -6.10 21.13 -3.21
N ASN A 284 -5.99 20.58 -4.43
CA ASN A 284 -5.44 21.24 -5.63
C ASN A 284 -6.08 22.63 -5.85
N PRO A 285 -5.34 23.72 -6.16
CA PRO A 285 -3.91 23.78 -6.50
C PRO A 285 -2.98 24.06 -5.32
N VAL A 286 -3.53 24.17 -4.11
CA VAL A 286 -2.78 24.48 -2.89
C VAL A 286 -2.20 23.19 -2.35
N PHE A 287 -0.89 23.13 -2.11
CA PHE A 287 -0.26 21.99 -1.44
C PHE A 287 -0.36 22.18 0.08
N LEU A 288 0.18 23.31 0.58
CA LEU A 288 0.14 23.75 1.98
C LEU A 288 -0.37 25.21 2.05
N HIS A 289 -0.64 25.72 3.25
CA HIS A 289 -1.04 27.11 3.42
C HIS A 289 -0.01 28.06 2.79
N GLY A 290 -0.44 28.85 1.80
CA GLY A 290 0.42 29.79 1.07
C GLY A 290 1.44 29.14 0.11
N LEU A 291 1.33 27.84 -0.17
CA LEU A 291 2.21 27.12 -1.10
C LEU A 291 1.40 26.34 -2.13
N THR A 292 1.47 26.72 -3.40
CA THR A 292 0.86 25.95 -4.49
C THR A 292 1.71 24.74 -4.88
N ILE A 293 1.10 23.75 -5.55
CA ILE A 293 1.83 22.56 -6.07
C ILE A 293 2.96 22.99 -7.02
N ARG A 294 2.73 24.05 -7.81
CA ARG A 294 3.70 24.61 -8.74
C ARG A 294 4.90 25.22 -8.01
N GLU A 295 4.65 26.01 -6.97
CA GLU A 295 5.71 26.65 -6.18
C GLU A 295 6.47 25.65 -5.30
N ALA A 296 5.80 24.59 -4.85
CA ALA A 296 6.43 23.52 -4.08
C ALA A 296 7.39 22.66 -4.90
N ALA A 297 7.23 22.62 -6.22
CA ALA A 297 7.91 21.68 -7.10
C ALA A 297 9.41 21.98 -7.23
N ALA A 298 10.21 20.92 -7.26
CA ALA A 298 11.63 20.99 -7.54
C ALA A 298 11.92 21.49 -8.97
N GLY A 299 13.20 21.75 -9.25
CA GLY A 299 13.66 22.14 -10.59
C GLY A 299 13.29 21.11 -11.65
N HIS A 300 13.19 21.56 -12.91
CA HIS A 300 12.77 20.74 -14.05
C HIS A 300 13.53 19.41 -14.15
N ASP A 301 14.86 19.46 -14.06
CA ASP A 301 15.73 18.28 -14.20
C ASP A 301 15.46 17.25 -13.10
N THR A 302 15.23 17.71 -11.86
CA THR A 302 14.85 16.85 -10.74
C THR A 302 13.49 16.18 -11.00
N LEU A 303 12.50 16.93 -11.49
CA LEU A 303 11.18 16.37 -11.80
C LEU A 303 11.26 15.31 -12.91
N VAL A 304 12.02 15.57 -13.97
CA VAL A 304 12.25 14.59 -15.04
C VAL A 304 12.93 13.33 -14.48
N ALA A 305 14.00 13.50 -13.69
CA ALA A 305 14.72 12.38 -13.08
C ALA A 305 13.81 11.54 -12.17
N VAL A 306 12.96 12.18 -11.35
CA VAL A 306 11.98 11.49 -10.49
C VAL A 306 10.99 10.70 -11.33
N VAL A 307 10.40 11.29 -12.38
CA VAL A 307 9.45 10.59 -13.25
C VAL A 307 10.11 9.38 -13.91
N VAL A 308 11.31 9.53 -14.46
CA VAL A 308 12.06 8.42 -15.07
C VAL A 308 12.35 7.33 -14.02
N ALA A 309 12.79 7.70 -12.82
CA ALA A 309 13.05 6.75 -11.74
C ALA A 309 11.79 5.97 -11.33
N ILE A 310 10.63 6.64 -11.26
CA ILE A 310 9.34 5.99 -10.98
C ILE A 310 9.01 4.97 -12.07
N LEU A 311 9.17 5.33 -13.34
CA LEU A 311 8.86 4.44 -14.47
C LEU A 311 9.78 3.21 -14.50
N VAL A 312 11.09 3.41 -14.30
CA VAL A 312 12.05 2.30 -14.22
C VAL A 312 11.78 1.42 -13.00
N GLY A 313 11.50 2.02 -11.84
CA GLY A 313 11.14 1.29 -10.63
C GLY A 313 9.84 0.48 -10.79
N ALA A 314 8.83 1.04 -11.46
CA ALA A 314 7.59 0.35 -11.78
C ALA A 314 7.82 -0.89 -12.67
N LEU A 315 8.72 -0.77 -13.66
CA LEU A 315 9.08 -1.89 -14.53
C LEU A 315 9.75 -3.05 -13.77
N LEU A 316 10.37 -2.78 -12.62
CA LEU A 316 10.94 -3.80 -11.74
C LEU A 316 9.92 -4.34 -10.73
N LEU A 317 9.15 -3.44 -10.13
CA LEU A 317 8.24 -3.75 -9.03
C LEU A 317 7.02 -4.54 -9.48
N PHE A 318 6.37 -4.18 -10.59
CA PHE A 318 5.16 -4.89 -11.01
C PHE A 318 5.43 -6.34 -11.44
N PRO A 319 6.47 -6.66 -12.23
CA PRO A 319 6.79 -8.05 -12.55
C PRO A 319 7.17 -8.89 -11.33
N SER A 320 7.93 -8.32 -10.38
CA SER A 320 8.29 -9.04 -9.15
C SER A 320 7.08 -9.33 -8.26
N LEU A 321 6.15 -8.38 -8.11
CA LEU A 321 4.89 -8.62 -7.40
C LEU A 321 3.98 -9.61 -8.12
N ALA A 322 3.89 -9.53 -9.45
CA ALA A 322 3.12 -10.49 -10.24
C ALA A 322 3.65 -11.92 -10.06
N LEU A 323 4.98 -12.09 -10.10
CA LEU A 323 5.63 -13.37 -9.83
C LEU A 323 5.36 -13.86 -8.41
N LEU A 324 5.49 -12.99 -7.40
CA LEU A 324 5.20 -13.33 -6.01
C LEU A 324 3.75 -13.81 -5.84
N PHE A 325 2.78 -13.08 -6.41
CA PHE A 325 1.37 -13.47 -6.34
C PHE A 325 1.09 -14.76 -7.11
N GLN A 326 1.73 -14.97 -8.27
CA GLN A 326 1.61 -16.22 -9.02
C GLN A 326 2.15 -17.41 -8.24
N LEU A 327 3.32 -17.30 -7.61
CA LEU A 327 3.94 -18.39 -6.84
C LEU A 327 3.18 -18.68 -5.53
N THR A 328 2.63 -17.66 -4.88
CA THR A 328 1.87 -17.82 -3.63
C THR A 328 0.44 -18.32 -3.87
N LEU A 329 -0.24 -17.83 -4.92
CA LEU A 329 -1.60 -18.27 -5.28
C LEU A 329 -1.60 -19.57 -6.10
N GLY A 330 -0.55 -19.84 -6.87
CA GLY A 330 -0.35 -21.05 -7.66
C GLY A 330 0.07 -22.28 -6.85
N GLY A 331 0.32 -22.12 -5.54
CA GLY A 331 0.59 -23.24 -4.63
C GLY A 331 2.01 -23.80 -4.67
N GLU A 332 2.89 -23.35 -5.57
CA GLU A 332 4.25 -23.89 -5.68
C GLU A 332 5.13 -23.64 -4.44
N LEU A 333 4.86 -22.57 -3.68
CA LEU A 333 5.53 -22.31 -2.39
C LEU A 333 4.91 -23.10 -1.21
N ARG A 334 3.76 -23.75 -1.43
CA ARG A 334 2.97 -24.40 -0.38
C ARG A 334 3.34 -25.89 -0.18
N ASP A 335 4.12 -26.47 -1.10
CA ASP A 335 4.47 -27.90 -1.15
C ASP A 335 5.94 -28.23 -0.81
N SER A 336 6.60 -27.49 0.07
CA SER A 336 7.88 -27.94 0.66
C SER A 336 7.69 -28.84 1.89
N GLY A 337 6.78 -29.81 1.80
CA GLY A 337 6.85 -31.05 2.59
C GLY A 337 7.71 -32.06 1.83
N PRO A 338 8.46 -32.96 2.50
CA PRO A 338 9.41 -33.85 1.84
C PRO A 338 8.66 -34.89 1.01
N SER A 339 8.35 -34.56 -0.24
CA SER A 339 7.83 -35.50 -1.22
C SER A 339 8.87 -35.68 -2.33
N SER A 340 9.43 -36.89 -2.32
CA SER A 340 10.36 -37.42 -3.30
C SER A 340 9.70 -37.43 -4.68
N VAL A 341 10.09 -36.52 -5.56
CA VAL A 341 9.79 -36.61 -6.99
C VAL A 341 11.10 -36.84 -7.73
N GLU A 342 11.35 -38.09 -8.11
CA GLU A 342 12.39 -38.44 -9.08
C GLU A 342 12.05 -37.81 -10.43
N ALA A 343 12.89 -36.89 -10.89
CA ALA A 343 12.78 -36.26 -12.21
C ALA A 343 13.60 -37.03 -13.27
N PRO A 344 13.13 -37.13 -14.53
CA PRO A 344 13.83 -37.87 -15.58
C PRO A 344 15.16 -37.19 -15.98
N VAL A 345 16.20 -38.00 -16.13
CA VAL A 345 17.63 -37.61 -16.22
C VAL A 345 18.03 -36.92 -17.55
N GLY A 346 17.08 -36.56 -18.43
CA GLY A 346 17.37 -36.04 -19.77
C GLY A 346 17.41 -34.50 -19.93
N SER A 347 16.67 -33.72 -19.14
CA SER A 347 16.45 -32.28 -19.39
C SER A 347 17.34 -31.33 -18.56
N ARG A 348 17.95 -31.81 -17.48
CA ARG A 348 18.74 -30.96 -16.54
C ARG A 348 19.97 -30.28 -17.15
N ARG A 349 20.58 -30.87 -18.18
CA ARG A 349 21.89 -30.39 -18.69
C ARG A 349 21.80 -29.14 -19.58
N ARG A 350 20.69 -28.91 -20.29
CA ARG A 350 20.52 -27.69 -21.13
C ARG A 350 20.11 -26.47 -20.29
N GLY A 351 19.17 -26.62 -19.36
CA GLY A 351 18.71 -25.53 -18.49
C GLY A 351 19.79 -24.96 -17.55
N LEU A 352 20.73 -25.80 -17.10
CA LEU A 352 21.85 -25.33 -16.26
C LEU A 352 22.89 -24.49 -17.02
N VAL A 353 22.98 -24.63 -18.35
CA VAL A 353 23.92 -23.87 -19.18
C VAL A 353 23.34 -22.49 -19.53
N SER A 354 22.04 -22.40 -19.84
CA SER A 354 21.35 -21.12 -20.11
C SER A 354 21.29 -20.24 -18.86
N VAL A 355 20.91 -20.79 -17.70
CA VAL A 355 20.87 -20.06 -16.42
C VAL A 355 22.26 -19.51 -16.04
N ARG A 356 23.34 -20.27 -16.28
CA ARG A 356 24.71 -19.80 -16.01
C ARG A 356 25.17 -18.70 -16.98
N LEU A 357 24.66 -18.67 -18.20
CA LEU A 357 24.98 -17.64 -19.18
C LEU A 357 24.22 -16.34 -18.85
N ASP A 358 22.92 -16.44 -18.58
CA ASP A 358 22.07 -15.31 -18.23
C ASP A 358 22.49 -14.64 -16.92
N ALA A 359 22.90 -15.43 -15.92
CA ALA A 359 23.47 -14.90 -14.67
C ALA A 359 24.80 -14.14 -14.90
N ARG A 360 25.66 -14.62 -15.81
CA ARG A 360 26.93 -13.94 -16.15
C ARG A 360 26.69 -12.65 -16.93
N LEU A 361 25.73 -12.66 -17.87
CA LEU A 361 25.32 -11.47 -18.61
C LEU A 361 24.71 -10.42 -17.67
N SER A 362 23.90 -10.85 -16.72
CA SER A 362 23.32 -9.99 -15.69
C SER A 362 24.43 -9.27 -14.89
N VAL A 363 25.40 -10.01 -14.35
CA VAL A 363 26.53 -9.40 -13.63
C VAL A 363 27.33 -8.43 -14.52
N ALA A 364 27.59 -8.78 -15.79
CA ALA A 364 28.32 -7.92 -16.72
C ALA A 364 27.56 -6.61 -17.00
N PHE A 365 26.26 -6.69 -17.22
CA PHE A 365 25.40 -5.53 -17.44
C PHE A 365 25.28 -4.63 -16.20
N LEU A 366 25.26 -5.22 -14.99
CA LEU A 366 25.24 -4.48 -13.73
C LEU A 366 26.54 -3.67 -13.55
N VAL A 367 27.70 -4.32 -13.74
CA VAL A 367 29.00 -3.68 -13.60
C VAL A 367 29.18 -2.57 -14.64
N ALA A 368 28.81 -2.83 -15.90
CA ALA A 368 28.85 -1.83 -16.96
C ALA A 368 27.89 -0.65 -16.66
N GLY A 369 26.65 -0.94 -16.25
CA GLY A 369 25.66 0.07 -15.89
C GLY A 369 26.14 0.99 -14.77
N ILE A 370 26.69 0.42 -13.69
CA ILE A 370 27.26 1.19 -12.58
C ILE A 370 28.44 2.03 -13.07
N GLY A 371 29.37 1.46 -13.84
CA GLY A 371 30.53 2.19 -14.36
C GLY A 371 30.15 3.39 -15.22
N PHE A 372 29.22 3.21 -16.15
CA PHE A 372 28.77 4.27 -17.05
C PHE A 372 27.91 5.35 -16.37
N LEU A 373 27.19 5.01 -15.28
CA LEU A 373 26.37 5.97 -14.54
C LEU A 373 27.14 6.74 -13.46
N THR A 374 28.23 6.18 -12.92
CA THR A 374 28.93 6.76 -11.76
C THR A 374 30.27 7.39 -12.11
N VAL A 375 30.96 6.90 -13.14
CA VAL A 375 32.32 7.35 -13.48
C VAL A 375 32.31 8.34 -14.65
N ALA A 376 31.33 8.26 -15.56
CA ALA A 376 31.32 9.04 -16.78
C ALA A 376 30.35 10.24 -16.72
N ASN A 377 30.87 11.46 -16.88
CA ASN A 377 30.09 12.70 -16.77
C ASN A 377 29.50 13.18 -18.12
N ALA A 378 29.36 12.28 -19.10
CA ALA A 378 28.86 12.60 -20.45
C ALA A 378 27.43 12.08 -20.63
N GLY A 379 26.56 12.86 -21.30
CA GLY A 379 25.15 12.50 -21.48
C GLY A 379 24.93 11.17 -22.22
N TRP A 380 25.75 10.86 -23.21
CA TRP A 380 25.70 9.59 -23.94
C TRP A 380 26.11 8.39 -23.08
N ALA A 381 27.01 8.60 -22.12
CA ALA A 381 27.45 7.55 -21.20
C ALA A 381 26.33 7.16 -20.23
N HIS A 382 25.55 8.13 -19.75
CA HIS A 382 24.37 7.86 -18.93
C HIS A 382 23.29 7.06 -19.69
N ALA A 383 23.07 7.38 -20.97
CA ALA A 383 22.13 6.61 -21.80
C ALA A 383 22.57 5.14 -21.97
N ILE A 384 23.86 4.90 -22.17
CA ILE A 384 24.44 3.55 -22.21
C ILE A 384 24.32 2.85 -20.85
N GLY A 385 24.58 3.57 -19.76
CA GLY A 385 24.43 3.06 -18.40
C GLY A 385 23.00 2.61 -18.08
N VAL A 386 22.00 3.38 -18.51
CA VAL A 386 20.58 3.03 -18.41
C VAL A 386 20.26 1.80 -19.29
N ALA A 387 20.74 1.74 -20.53
CA ALA A 387 20.55 0.59 -21.40
C ALA A 387 21.16 -0.70 -20.82
N CYS A 388 22.36 -0.62 -20.22
CA CYS A 388 22.99 -1.71 -19.50
C CYS A 388 22.14 -2.16 -18.30
N PHE A 389 21.53 -1.23 -17.56
CA PHE A 389 20.61 -1.58 -16.47
C PHE A 389 19.38 -2.37 -16.99
N PHE A 390 18.78 -1.97 -18.11
CA PHE A 390 17.71 -2.77 -18.72
C PHE A 390 18.19 -4.16 -19.14
N GLY A 391 19.40 -4.27 -19.68
CA GLY A 391 20.04 -5.57 -19.99
C GLY A 391 20.24 -6.45 -18.75
N PHE A 392 20.67 -5.86 -17.63
CA PHE A 392 20.83 -6.53 -16.33
C PHE A 392 19.50 -7.10 -15.84
N ILE A 393 18.43 -6.32 -15.96
CA ILE A 393 17.08 -6.69 -15.53
C ILE A 393 16.55 -7.84 -16.40
N LEU A 394 16.66 -7.72 -17.73
CA LEU A 394 16.14 -8.71 -18.66
C LEU A 394 16.85 -10.08 -18.51
N SER A 395 18.18 -10.05 -18.37
CA SER A 395 19.01 -11.25 -18.19
C SER A 395 18.89 -11.83 -16.78
N GLY A 396 18.81 -10.98 -15.75
CA GLY A 396 18.56 -11.40 -14.37
C GLY A 396 17.18 -12.05 -14.22
N PHE A 397 16.16 -11.52 -14.88
CA PHE A 397 14.82 -12.09 -14.90
C PHE A 397 14.79 -13.45 -15.60
N ARG A 398 15.45 -13.59 -16.76
CA ARG A 398 15.62 -14.88 -17.44
C ARG A 398 16.36 -15.92 -16.61
N ALA A 399 17.42 -15.51 -15.90
CA ALA A 399 18.17 -16.40 -15.02
C ALA A 399 17.37 -16.86 -13.78
N ALA A 400 16.40 -16.06 -13.33
CA ALA A 400 15.56 -16.34 -12.16
C ALA A 400 14.31 -17.19 -12.48
N LEU A 401 13.90 -17.27 -13.75
CA LEU A 401 12.76 -18.08 -14.17
C LEU A 401 13.11 -19.58 -14.21
N PRO A 402 12.20 -20.47 -13.77
CA PRO A 402 12.35 -21.90 -13.97
C PRO A 402 12.45 -22.23 -15.48
N PRO A 403 13.34 -23.16 -15.89
CA PRO A 403 13.63 -23.45 -17.30
C PRO A 403 12.48 -24.05 -18.13
N GLY A 404 11.23 -24.03 -17.65
CA GLY A 404 10.04 -24.51 -18.37
C GLY A 404 9.07 -23.43 -18.84
N ILE A 405 9.17 -22.19 -18.36
CA ILE A 405 8.20 -21.12 -18.68
C ILE A 405 8.58 -20.36 -19.97
N VAL A 406 9.88 -20.25 -20.25
CA VAL A 406 10.38 -19.50 -21.42
C VAL A 406 10.20 -20.27 -22.73
N ASP A 407 10.28 -21.60 -22.69
CA ASP A 407 10.17 -22.45 -23.88
C ASP A 407 8.71 -22.73 -24.30
N ALA A 408 7.74 -22.53 -23.40
CA ALA A 408 6.32 -22.75 -23.69
C ALA A 408 5.72 -21.71 -24.66
N GLY A 409 6.38 -20.56 -24.86
CA GLY A 409 5.91 -19.50 -25.75
C GLY A 409 6.31 -19.65 -27.23
N LEU A 410 7.07 -20.69 -27.59
CA LEU A 410 7.58 -20.87 -28.97
C LEU A 410 7.14 -22.18 -29.63
N VAL A 411 6.35 -23.03 -28.95
CA VAL A 411 5.93 -24.34 -29.48
C VAL A 411 4.47 -24.35 -29.98
N ASP A 412 3.66 -23.36 -29.59
CA ASP A 412 2.23 -23.32 -29.96
C ASP A 412 1.93 -22.80 -31.39
N GLU A 413 2.93 -22.42 -32.19
CA GLU A 413 2.69 -22.03 -33.61
C GLU A 413 2.91 -23.15 -34.63
N GLU A 414 3.40 -24.34 -34.23
CA GLU A 414 3.66 -25.43 -35.20
C GLU A 414 2.78 -26.69 -35.05
N GLN A 415 1.92 -26.78 -34.02
CA GLN A 415 0.95 -27.87 -33.90
C GLN A 415 -0.36 -27.45 -33.21
N LEU A 416 -1.27 -26.81 -33.95
CA LEU A 416 -2.72 -27.11 -34.06
C LEU A 416 -3.51 -25.96 -34.67
#